data_AF-A0A719SJU8-F1
#
_entry.id   AF-A0A719SJU8-F1
#
_cell.length_a   1.000
_cell.length_b   1.000
_cell.length_c   1.000
_cell.angle_alpha   90.00
_cell.angle_beta   90.00
_cell.angle_gamma   90.00
#
_symmetry.space_group_name_H-M   'P 1'
#
loop_
_entity.id
_entity.type
_entity.pdbx_description
1 polymer ?
#
loop_
_entity_poly.entity_id
_entity_poly.type
_entity_poly.pdbx_seq_one_letter_code
_entity_poly.pdbx_strand_id
1 'polypeptide(L)'
;MLMITSFANPRVAQAFVDYMATQGVILTIQQHNQSDIWLADESQAERVRVELARFIENPGDPRYLAASWQSGQTNSGLRYRRFPFLATLRERAGPVTWIVMLACVVVYIAMSLIGDQTVMVWLAWPFDPVLKFEVWRYFTHIFMHFSLMHILFNLLWWWYLGGAVEKRLGSGKLIVITVISALLS
;
A
#
# COMPACT_ATOMS: atom_id res chain seq x y z
N MET A 1 23.94 21.99 25.61
CA MET A 1 23.18 21.38 24.49
C MET A 1 21.89 22.16 24.39
N LEU A 2 21.74 22.95 23.33
CA LEU A 2 20.65 23.90 23.16
C LEU A 2 19.70 23.42 22.07
N MET A 3 18.41 23.33 22.37
CA MET A 3 17.39 23.07 21.34
C MET A 3 17.22 24.33 20.49
N ILE A 4 17.38 24.18 19.18
CA ILE A 4 17.29 25.30 18.23
C ILE A 4 15.86 25.39 17.67
N THR A 5 15.32 24.28 17.18
CA THR A 5 13.99 24.25 16.54
C THR A 5 13.47 22.82 16.40
N SER A 6 12.20 22.70 16.03
CA SER A 6 11.54 21.43 15.67
C SER A 6 10.96 21.53 14.25
N PHE A 7 11.10 20.44 13.49
CA PHE A 7 10.53 20.33 12.15
C PHE A 7 9.50 19.20 12.08
N ALA A 8 8.35 19.47 11.45
CA ALA A 8 7.34 18.45 11.19
C ALA A 8 7.81 17.40 10.16
N ASN A 9 8.63 17.81 9.18
CA ASN A 9 9.15 16.91 8.14
C ASN A 9 10.60 16.50 8.46
N PRO A 10 10.86 15.19 8.67
CA PRO A 10 12.19 14.68 8.96
C PRO A 10 13.24 15.00 7.89
N ARG A 11 12.84 15.01 6.62
CA ARG A 11 13.74 15.27 5.49
C ARG A 11 14.22 16.72 5.48
N VAL A 12 13.35 17.65 5.88
CA VAL A 12 13.66 19.07 5.98
C VAL A 12 14.64 19.31 7.12
N ALA A 13 14.44 18.64 8.27
CA ALA A 13 15.39 18.67 9.37
C ALA A 13 16.77 18.16 8.95
N GLN A 14 16.82 17.03 8.23
CA GLN A 14 18.07 16.46 7.74
C GLN A 14 18.80 17.40 6.79
N ALA A 15 18.11 18.02 5.83
CA ALA A 15 18.72 18.96 4.89
C ALA A 15 19.38 20.15 5.60
N PHE A 16 18.77 20.66 6.67
CA PHE A 16 19.35 21.73 7.48
C PHE A 16 20.60 21.26 8.24
N VAL A 17 20.56 20.07 8.84
CA VAL A 17 21.71 19.49 9.55
C VAL A 17 22.87 19.24 8.59
N ASP A 18 22.61 18.68 7.41
CA ASP A 18 23.63 18.43 6.39
C ASP A 18 24.30 19.74 5.94
N TYR A 19 23.50 20.79 5.73
CA TYR A 19 24.02 22.12 5.39
C TYR A 19 24.91 22.70 6.49
N MET A 20 24.46 22.67 7.74
CA MET A 20 25.23 23.20 8.86
C MET A 20 26.53 22.41 9.09
N ALA A 21 26.52 21.10 8.79
CA ALA A 21 27.74 20.29 8.80
C ALA A 21 28.77 20.76 7.74
N THR A 22 28.34 21.16 6.54
CA THR A 22 29.25 21.77 5.54
C THR A 22 29.85 23.10 6.01
N GLN A 23 29.17 23.79 6.93
CA GLN A 23 29.61 25.04 7.54
C GLN A 23 30.48 24.84 8.80
N GLY A 24 30.80 23.59 9.15
CA GLY A 24 31.60 23.21 10.31
C GLY A 24 30.82 23.15 11.63
N VAL A 25 29.48 23.16 11.58
CA VAL A 25 28.62 23.15 12.76
C VAL A 25 27.96 21.78 12.92
N ILE A 26 28.20 21.13 14.05
CA ILE A 26 27.63 19.80 14.34
C ILE A 26 26.27 19.98 15.03
N LEU A 27 25.21 19.56 14.33
CA LEU A 27 23.85 19.49 14.85
C LEU A 27 23.41 18.03 15.00
N THR A 28 22.61 17.76 16.03
CA THR A 28 22.07 16.42 16.30
C THR A 28 20.55 16.44 16.17
N ILE A 29 19.99 15.43 15.50
CA ILE A 29 18.53 15.25 15.36
C ILE A 29 18.05 14.27 16.43
N GLN A 30 17.04 14.67 17.21
CA GLN A 30 16.30 13.77 18.10
C GLN A 30 14.88 13.59 17.58
N GLN A 31 14.45 12.34 17.42
CA GLN A 31 13.13 11.98 16.91
C GLN A 31 12.19 11.69 18.08
N HIS A 32 11.23 12.59 18.33
CA HIS A 32 10.11 12.34 19.24
C HIS A 32 8.80 12.30 18.44
N ASN A 33 8.03 13.40 18.46
CA ASN A 33 6.81 13.58 17.67
C ASN A 33 7.05 14.45 16.43
N GLN A 34 8.08 15.29 16.51
CA GLN A 34 8.67 16.09 15.45
C GLN A 34 10.19 15.86 15.48
N SER A 35 10.90 16.34 14.45
CA SER A 35 12.35 16.23 14.37
C SER A 35 12.99 17.44 15.05
N ASP A 36 13.46 17.24 16.28
CA ASP A 36 14.05 18.30 17.10
C ASP A 36 15.55 18.41 16.81
N ILE A 37 16.03 19.63 16.59
CA ILE A 37 17.42 19.92 16.27
C ILE A 37 18.12 20.52 17.49
N TRP A 38 19.22 19.87 17.88
CA TRP A 38 20.02 20.23 19.03
C TRP A 38 21.42 20.66 18.61
N LEU A 39 21.89 21.76 19.19
CA LEU A 39 23.24 22.29 19.01
C LEU A 39 24.09 21.93 20.23
N ALA A 40 25.27 21.35 19.97
CA ALA A 40 26.21 20.98 21.04
C ALA A 40 26.97 22.20 21.58
N ASP A 41 27.41 23.10 20.70
CA ASP A 41 28.20 24.30 21.00
C ASP A 41 27.33 25.56 21.01
N GLU A 42 27.05 26.07 22.20
CA GLU A 42 26.17 27.23 22.40
C GLU A 42 26.80 28.54 21.91
N SER A 43 28.11 28.62 21.74
CA SER A 43 28.79 29.81 21.22
C SER A 43 28.41 30.13 19.77
N GLN A 44 27.92 29.12 19.02
CA GLN A 44 27.51 29.26 17.62
C GLN A 44 26.00 29.47 17.46
N ALA A 45 25.24 29.57 18.56
CA ALA A 45 23.78 29.62 18.53
C ALA A 45 23.24 30.76 17.66
N GLU A 46 23.84 31.96 17.73
CA GLU A 46 23.43 33.10 16.90
C GLU A 46 23.62 32.82 15.40
N ARG A 47 24.75 32.21 15.02
CA ARG A 47 25.01 31.83 13.63
C ARG A 47 23.97 30.82 13.12
N VAL A 48 23.64 29.81 13.94
CA VAL A 48 22.62 28.81 13.58
C VAL A 48 21.23 29.44 13.46
N ARG A 49 20.86 30.35 14.37
CA ARG A 49 19.55 31.03 14.33
C ARG A 49 19.38 31.89 13.08
N VAL A 50 20.43 32.60 12.66
CA VAL A 50 20.42 33.42 11.43
C VAL A 50 20.29 32.55 10.17
N GLU A 51 21.00 31.42 10.10
CA GLU A 51 20.84 30.49 8.98
C GLU A 51 19.48 29.78 9.00
N LEU A 52 18.98 29.45 10.18
CA LEU A 52 17.65 28.84 10.33
C LEU A 52 16.55 29.76 9.82
N ALA A 53 16.61 31.06 10.11
CA ALA A 53 15.63 32.02 9.60
C ALA A 53 15.60 32.00 8.05
N ARG A 54 16.78 32.03 7.42
CA ARG A 54 16.91 31.91 5.95
C ARG A 54 16.41 30.57 5.40
N PHE A 55 16.65 29.49 6.13
CA PHE A 55 16.18 28.16 5.76
C PHE A 55 14.65 28.05 5.84
N ILE A 56 14.02 28.64 6.86
CA ILE A 56 12.55 28.64 7.01
C ILE A 56 11.89 29.46 5.90
N GLU A 57 12.50 30.57 5.49
CA GLU A 57 12.00 31.40 4.38
C GLU A 57 12.03 30.67 3.04
N ASN A 58 13.10 29.90 2.76
CA ASN A 58 13.21 29.12 1.53
C ASN A 58 13.89 27.76 1.74
N PRO A 59 13.16 26.76 2.25
CA PRO A 59 13.71 25.43 2.54
C PRO A 59 14.02 24.61 1.28
N GLY A 60 13.50 25.03 0.13
CA GLY A 60 13.72 24.38 -1.18
C GLY A 60 14.95 24.86 -1.92
N ASP A 61 15.75 25.76 -1.34
CA ASP A 61 16.93 26.32 -1.99
C ASP A 61 17.95 25.21 -2.36
N PRO A 62 18.45 25.20 -3.61
CA PRO A 62 19.43 24.22 -4.09
C PRO A 62 20.65 24.03 -3.17
N ARG A 63 21.06 25.04 -2.40
CA ARG A 63 22.22 24.94 -1.49
C ARG A 63 22.03 23.90 -0.38
N TYR A 64 20.81 23.77 0.15
CA TYR A 64 20.51 22.83 1.22
C TYR A 64 20.41 21.40 0.68
N LEU A 65 19.86 21.25 -0.54
CA LEU A 65 19.82 19.98 -1.24
C LEU A 65 21.23 19.51 -1.64
N ALA A 66 22.08 20.41 -2.13
CA ALA A 66 23.46 20.12 -2.51
C ALA A 66 24.31 19.67 -1.31
N ALA A 67 24.11 20.27 -0.13
CA ALA A 67 24.79 19.87 1.09
C ALA A 67 24.44 18.43 1.53
N SER A 68 23.20 17.99 1.29
CA SER A 68 22.79 16.61 1.56
C SER A 68 23.53 15.60 0.65
N TRP A 69 23.86 15.99 -0.59
CA TRP A 69 24.71 15.18 -1.46
C TRP A 69 26.18 15.15 -1.04
N GLN A 70 26.71 16.27 -0.55
CA GLN A 70 28.12 16.39 -0.14
C GLN A 70 28.40 15.69 1.20
N SER A 71 27.46 15.76 2.15
CA SER A 71 27.63 15.14 3.47
C SER A 71 27.63 13.61 3.40
N GLY A 72 27.00 13.00 2.39
CA GLY A 72 27.11 11.57 2.07
C GLY A 72 26.66 10.61 3.18
N GLN A 73 26.07 11.12 4.26
CA GLN A 73 25.64 10.33 5.41
C GLN A 73 24.25 9.74 5.12
N THR A 74 24.23 8.48 4.69
CA THR A 74 22.98 7.71 4.50
C THR A 74 22.32 7.32 5.83
N ASN A 75 23.00 7.56 6.96
CA ASN A 75 22.59 7.16 8.29
C ASN A 75 21.75 8.23 9.00
N SER A 76 20.79 8.83 8.28
CA SER A 76 19.92 9.93 8.75
C SER A 76 18.91 9.51 9.85
N GLY A 77 18.92 8.24 10.27
CA GLY A 77 17.94 7.72 11.25
C GLY A 77 16.49 7.72 10.76
N LEU A 78 16.24 8.16 9.52
CA LEU A 78 14.92 8.23 8.91
C LEU A 78 14.40 6.83 8.58
N ARG A 79 13.72 6.22 9.55
CA ARG A 79 12.98 4.97 9.36
C ARG A 79 11.74 5.25 8.51
N TYR A 80 11.87 5.13 7.19
CA TYR A 80 10.71 5.01 6.32
C TYR A 80 9.88 3.81 6.79
N ARG A 81 8.64 4.07 7.23
CA ARG A 81 7.71 3.04 7.67
C ARG A 81 7.40 2.16 6.46
N ARG A 82 8.08 1.02 6.38
CA ARG A 82 7.90 0.03 5.31
C ARG A 82 6.48 -0.49 5.44
N PHE A 83 5.56 -0.03 4.60
CA PHE A 83 4.20 -0.56 4.55
C PHE A 83 4.29 -2.04 4.19
N PRO A 84 3.94 -2.97 5.11
CA PRO A 84 4.06 -4.38 4.82
C PRO A 84 2.90 -4.77 3.89
N PHE A 85 3.13 -4.67 2.58
CA PHE A 85 2.15 -4.97 1.54
C PHE A 85 1.56 -6.37 1.72
N LEU A 86 2.41 -7.38 1.99
CA LEU A 86 2.00 -8.76 2.23
C LEU A 86 1.19 -8.95 3.52
N ALA A 87 1.53 -8.23 4.60
CA ALA A 87 0.75 -8.29 5.84
C ALA A 87 -0.64 -7.65 5.65
N THR A 88 -0.71 -6.58 4.86
CA THR A 88 -1.97 -5.88 4.55
C THR A 88 -2.86 -6.73 3.63
N LEU A 89 -2.26 -7.45 2.67
CA LEU A 89 -2.92 -8.43 1.80
C LEU A 89 -3.57 -9.57 2.60
N ARG A 90 -2.80 -10.17 3.51
CA ARG A 90 -3.27 -11.28 4.35
C ARG A 90 -4.27 -10.83 5.40
N GLU A 91 -4.05 -9.65 6.00
CA GLU A 91 -4.97 -9.16 7.00
C GLU A 91 -6.34 -8.93 6.41
N ARG A 92 -6.51 -8.39 5.20
CA ARG A 92 -7.83 -7.92 4.73
C ARG A 92 -8.82 -8.98 4.25
N ALA A 93 -8.39 -10.21 3.95
CA ALA A 93 -9.26 -11.24 3.39
C ALA A 93 -9.56 -12.37 4.39
N GLY A 94 -10.85 -12.68 4.57
CA GLY A 94 -11.30 -13.83 5.35
C GLY A 94 -11.34 -15.12 4.50
N PRO A 95 -11.76 -16.26 5.10
CA PRO A 95 -11.70 -17.56 4.45
C PRO A 95 -12.53 -17.64 3.16
N VAL A 96 -13.73 -17.06 3.12
CA VAL A 96 -14.58 -17.11 1.91
C VAL A 96 -13.97 -16.29 0.80
N THR A 97 -13.44 -15.11 1.12
CA THR A 97 -12.74 -14.26 0.16
C THR A 97 -11.60 -15.04 -0.51
N TRP A 98 -10.77 -15.72 0.28
CA TRP A 98 -9.65 -16.53 -0.21
C TRP A 98 -10.08 -17.72 -1.05
N ILE A 99 -11.09 -18.47 -0.62
CA ILE A 99 -11.59 -19.65 -1.35
C ILE A 99 -12.09 -19.25 -2.73
N VAL A 100 -12.89 -18.18 -2.82
CA VAL A 100 -13.41 -17.69 -4.11
C VAL A 100 -12.29 -17.20 -5.01
N MET A 101 -11.31 -16.44 -4.48
CA MET A 101 -10.15 -16.00 -5.26
C MET A 101 -9.36 -17.19 -5.83
N LEU A 102 -9.10 -18.19 -4.99
CA LEU A 102 -8.37 -19.39 -5.41
C LEU A 102 -9.15 -20.15 -6.50
N ALA A 103 -10.46 -20.32 -6.33
CA ALA A 103 -11.31 -20.96 -7.32
C ALA A 103 -11.28 -20.24 -8.68
N CYS A 104 -11.40 -18.91 -8.71
CA CYS A 104 -11.29 -18.12 -9.94
C CYS A 104 -9.92 -18.30 -10.62
N VAL A 105 -8.82 -18.28 -9.85
CA VAL A 105 -7.46 -18.46 -10.39
C VAL A 105 -7.29 -19.87 -10.99
N VAL A 106 -7.76 -20.91 -10.29
CA VAL A 106 -7.69 -22.29 -10.77
C VAL A 106 -8.50 -22.45 -12.07
N VAL A 107 -9.72 -21.93 -12.12
CA VAL A 107 -10.57 -21.98 -13.32
C VAL A 107 -9.93 -21.22 -14.47
N TYR A 108 -9.37 -20.02 -14.23
CA TYR A 108 -8.70 -19.23 -15.26
C TYR A 108 -7.45 -19.94 -15.83
N ILE A 109 -6.66 -20.61 -14.99
CA ILE A 109 -5.54 -21.43 -15.45
C ILE A 109 -6.05 -22.62 -16.27
N ALA A 110 -7.11 -23.30 -15.83
CA ALA A 110 -7.71 -24.40 -16.59
C ALA A 110 -8.21 -23.95 -17.97
N MET A 111 -8.87 -22.79 -18.05
CA MET A 111 -9.28 -22.16 -19.32
C MET A 111 -8.09 -21.86 -20.22
N SER A 112 -7.00 -21.33 -19.63
CA SER A 112 -5.77 -21.02 -20.37
C SER A 112 -5.06 -22.26 -20.94
N LEU A 113 -5.21 -23.43 -20.29
CA LEU A 113 -4.54 -24.67 -20.69
C LEU A 113 -5.38 -25.53 -21.65
N ILE A 114 -6.70 -25.64 -21.41
CA ILE A 114 -7.59 -26.59 -22.09
C ILE A 114 -8.58 -25.85 -23.05
N GLY A 115 -8.57 -24.52 -23.02
CA GLY A 115 -9.41 -23.66 -23.85
C GLY A 115 -10.74 -23.28 -23.19
N ASP A 116 -11.18 -22.05 -23.46
CA ASP A 116 -12.37 -21.45 -22.85
C ASP A 116 -13.64 -22.27 -23.11
N GLN A 117 -13.84 -22.72 -24.34
CA GLN A 117 -15.03 -23.48 -24.74
C GLN A 117 -15.16 -24.78 -23.94
N THR A 118 -14.04 -25.48 -23.72
CA THR A 118 -14.02 -26.75 -22.97
C THR A 118 -14.50 -26.54 -21.54
N VAL A 119 -14.05 -25.48 -20.88
CA VAL A 119 -14.44 -25.17 -19.50
C VAL A 119 -15.88 -24.65 -19.44
N MET A 120 -16.29 -23.83 -20.40
CA MET A 120 -17.65 -23.30 -20.50
C MET A 120 -18.70 -24.41 -20.61
N VAL A 121 -18.43 -25.48 -21.36
CA VAL A 121 -19.36 -26.63 -21.46
C VAL A 121 -19.69 -27.19 -20.08
N TRP A 122 -18.79 -27.11 -19.09
CA TRP A 122 -19.03 -27.60 -17.73
C TRP A 122 -19.58 -26.56 -16.76
N LEU A 123 -19.13 -25.31 -16.86
CA LEU A 123 -19.35 -24.29 -15.82
C LEU A 123 -20.32 -23.17 -16.23
N ALA A 124 -20.64 -23.03 -17.52
CA ALA A 124 -21.56 -22.01 -18.00
C ALA A 124 -22.99 -22.28 -17.54
N TRP A 125 -23.79 -21.20 -17.52
CA TRP A 125 -25.23 -21.24 -17.30
C TRP A 125 -25.92 -22.27 -18.20
N PRO A 126 -27.02 -22.93 -17.77
CA PRO A 126 -27.72 -23.91 -18.59
C PRO A 126 -28.12 -23.33 -19.96
N PHE A 127 -27.49 -23.83 -21.02
CA PHE A 127 -27.73 -23.42 -22.41
C PHE A 127 -28.62 -24.40 -23.18
N ASP A 128 -28.94 -25.54 -22.58
CA ASP A 128 -29.81 -26.58 -23.13
C ASP A 128 -30.82 -27.05 -22.06
N PRO A 129 -32.09 -27.33 -22.41
CA PRO A 129 -33.10 -27.84 -21.48
C PRO A 129 -32.70 -29.10 -20.70
N VAL A 130 -31.79 -29.92 -21.22
CA VAL A 130 -31.27 -31.12 -20.54
C VAL A 130 -30.42 -30.72 -19.32
N LEU A 131 -29.76 -29.56 -19.37
CA LEU A 131 -28.84 -29.07 -18.34
C LEU A 131 -29.54 -28.33 -17.19
N LYS A 132 -30.87 -28.14 -17.26
CA LYS A 132 -31.63 -27.37 -16.25
C LYS A 132 -31.53 -27.92 -14.83
N PHE A 133 -31.23 -29.21 -14.68
CA PHE A 133 -31.07 -29.86 -13.37
C PHE A 133 -29.63 -29.84 -12.86
N GLU A 134 -28.68 -29.30 -13.64
CA GLU A 134 -27.29 -29.12 -13.23
C GLU A 134 -27.17 -27.85 -12.36
N VAL A 135 -27.59 -27.97 -11.10
CA VAL A 135 -27.79 -26.83 -10.18
C VAL A 135 -26.53 -25.97 -9.99
N TRP A 136 -25.34 -26.57 -10.10
CA TRP A 136 -24.09 -25.82 -9.96
C TRP A 136 -23.92 -24.75 -11.06
N ARG A 137 -24.48 -24.95 -12.25
CA ARG A 137 -24.38 -24.02 -13.39
C ARG A 137 -24.99 -22.64 -13.12
N TYR A 138 -25.92 -22.57 -12.17
CA TYR A 138 -26.53 -21.31 -11.73
C TYR A 138 -25.59 -20.45 -10.88
N PHE A 139 -24.40 -20.96 -10.54
CA PHE A 139 -23.41 -20.26 -9.73
C PHE A 139 -22.02 -20.30 -10.34
N THR A 140 -21.63 -21.39 -11.01
CA THR A 140 -20.24 -21.61 -11.44
C THR A 140 -19.75 -20.64 -12.51
N HIS A 141 -20.67 -19.94 -13.19
CA HIS A 141 -20.30 -18.94 -14.19
C HIS A 141 -19.49 -17.77 -13.60
N ILE A 142 -19.62 -17.46 -12.30
CA ILE A 142 -18.88 -16.38 -11.65
C ILE A 142 -17.37 -16.65 -11.56
N PHE A 143 -16.92 -17.89 -11.71
CA PHE A 143 -15.50 -18.25 -11.63
C PHE A 143 -14.77 -18.10 -12.97
N MET A 144 -15.49 -18.04 -14.09
CA MET A 144 -14.91 -17.98 -15.42
C MET A 144 -14.51 -16.54 -15.80
N HIS A 145 -13.29 -16.37 -16.31
CA HIS A 145 -12.77 -15.08 -16.74
C HIS A 145 -12.03 -15.23 -18.08
N PHE A 146 -12.24 -14.31 -19.02
CA PHE A 146 -11.77 -14.44 -20.41
C PHE A 146 -10.57 -13.56 -20.76
N SER A 147 -10.05 -12.79 -19.79
CA SER A 147 -8.83 -12.01 -19.99
C SER A 147 -8.10 -11.76 -18.68
N LEU A 148 -6.78 -11.52 -18.78
CA LEU A 148 -5.94 -11.24 -17.62
C LEU A 148 -6.41 -9.98 -16.88
N MET A 149 -6.75 -8.92 -17.61
CA MET A 149 -7.25 -7.69 -17.00
C MET A 149 -8.59 -7.92 -16.30
N HIS A 150 -9.48 -8.73 -16.89
CA HIS A 150 -10.78 -9.02 -16.29
C HIS A 150 -10.65 -9.75 -14.95
N ILE A 151 -9.83 -10.80 -14.86
CA ILE A 151 -9.61 -11.49 -13.58
C ILE A 151 -8.89 -10.62 -12.57
N LEU A 152 -7.88 -9.86 -12.97
CA LEU A 152 -7.14 -9.00 -12.05
C LEU A 152 -8.04 -7.95 -11.38
N PHE A 153 -8.86 -7.24 -12.16
CA PHE A 153 -9.76 -6.24 -11.60
C PHE A 153 -10.88 -6.84 -10.75
N ASN A 154 -11.48 -7.97 -11.16
CA ASN A 154 -12.50 -8.63 -10.35
C ASN A 154 -11.94 -9.13 -9.03
N LEU A 155 -10.78 -9.80 -9.04
CA LEU A 155 -10.15 -10.27 -7.81
C LEU A 155 -9.68 -9.12 -6.92
N LEU A 156 -9.23 -7.99 -7.49
CA LEU A 156 -8.91 -6.80 -6.72
C LEU A 156 -10.14 -6.25 -5.99
N TRP A 157 -11.25 -6.08 -6.69
CA TRP A 157 -12.50 -5.55 -6.10
C TRP A 157 -13.12 -6.54 -5.12
N TRP A 158 -13.11 -7.82 -5.43
CA TRP A 158 -13.54 -8.89 -4.53
C TRP A 158 -12.70 -8.92 -3.25
N TRP A 159 -11.38 -8.86 -3.38
CA TRP A 159 -10.48 -8.80 -2.22
C TRP A 159 -10.73 -7.54 -1.37
N TYR A 160 -10.90 -6.38 -2.00
CA TYR A 160 -11.09 -5.12 -1.29
C TYR A 160 -12.48 -5.01 -0.62
N LEU A 161 -13.56 -5.20 -1.38
CA LEU A 161 -14.93 -5.06 -0.91
C LEU A 161 -15.42 -6.32 -0.19
N GLY A 162 -15.22 -7.48 -0.79
CA GLY A 162 -15.61 -8.77 -0.21
C GLY A 162 -14.87 -9.04 1.10
N GLY A 163 -13.56 -8.78 1.14
CA GLY A 163 -12.77 -8.88 2.38
C GLY A 163 -13.26 -7.92 3.48
N ALA A 164 -13.62 -6.68 3.11
CA ALA A 164 -14.19 -5.72 4.07
C ALA A 164 -15.57 -6.17 4.60
N VAL A 165 -16.42 -6.71 3.72
CA VAL A 165 -17.73 -7.27 4.09
C VAL A 165 -17.56 -8.47 5.02
N GLU A 166 -16.73 -9.44 4.65
CA GLU A 166 -16.49 -10.65 5.43
C GLU A 166 -15.95 -10.33 6.83
N LYS A 167 -15.06 -9.36 6.94
CA LYS A 167 -14.53 -8.94 8.25
C LYS A 167 -15.52 -8.20 9.13
N ARG A 168 -16.31 -7.29 8.54
CA ARG A 168 -17.20 -6.41 9.31
C ARG A 168 -18.55 -7.06 9.60
N LEU A 169 -19.03 -7.89 8.68
CA LEU A 169 -20.38 -8.47 8.71
C LEU A 169 -20.38 -10.01 8.79
N GLY A 170 -19.21 -10.64 8.73
CA GLY A 170 -19.04 -12.10 8.79
C GLY A 170 -19.14 -12.80 7.44
N SER A 171 -18.55 -13.99 7.36
CA SER A 171 -18.51 -14.82 6.15
C SER A 171 -19.91 -15.19 5.62
N GLY A 172 -20.89 -15.42 6.49
CA GLY A 172 -22.25 -15.75 6.07
C GLY A 172 -22.92 -14.64 5.24
N LYS A 173 -22.67 -13.37 5.59
CA LYS A 173 -23.21 -12.23 4.83
C LYS A 173 -22.60 -12.15 3.43
N LEU A 174 -21.28 -12.39 3.33
CA LEU A 174 -20.60 -12.43 2.05
C LEU A 174 -21.15 -13.55 1.15
N ILE A 175 -21.33 -14.77 1.70
CA ILE A 175 -21.90 -15.90 0.96
C ILE A 175 -23.29 -15.56 0.41
N VAL A 176 -24.18 -15.01 1.23
CA VAL A 176 -25.54 -14.65 0.80
C VAL A 176 -25.51 -13.61 -0.33
N ILE A 177 -24.68 -12.58 -0.21
CA ILE A 177 -24.52 -11.57 -1.26
C ILE A 177 -24.00 -12.23 -2.55
N THR A 178 -22.98 -13.08 -2.47
CA THR A 178 -22.41 -13.76 -3.63
C THR A 178 -23.43 -14.66 -4.32
N VAL A 179 -24.16 -15.49 -3.57
CA VAL A 179 -25.14 -16.44 -4.11
C VAL A 179 -26.30 -15.70 -4.78
N ILE A 180 -26.85 -14.66 -4.15
CA ILE A 180 -27.96 -13.89 -4.71
C ILE A 180 -27.51 -13.10 -5.94
N SER A 181 -26.36 -12.43 -5.87
CA SER A 181 -25.83 -11.67 -7.00
C SER A 181 -25.50 -12.57 -8.17
N ALA A 182 -24.91 -13.75 -7.94
CA ALA A 182 -24.62 -14.72 -8.99
C ALA A 182 -25.88 -15.19 -9.72
N LEU A 183 -26.96 -15.46 -8.98
CA LEU A 183 -28.21 -15.93 -9.58
C LEU A 183 -28.95 -14.89 -10.41
N LEU A 184 -28.76 -13.60 -10.10
CA LEU A 184 -29.55 -12.51 -10.67
C LEU A 184 -28.81 -11.68 -11.73
N SER A 185 -27.48 -11.85 -11.86
CA SER A 185 -26.62 -11.08 -12.77
C SER A 185 -26.42 -11.72 -14.13
#